data_AF-A0A3D4PA35-F1
#
_entry.id   AF-A0A3D4PA35-F1
#
_cell.length_a   1.000
_cell.length_b   1.000
_cell.length_c   1.000
_cell.angle_alpha   90.00
_cell.angle_beta   90.00
_cell.angle_gamma   90.00
#
_symmetry.space_group_name_H-M   'P 1'
#
loop_
_entity.id
_entity.type
_entity.pdbx_description
1 polymer ?
#
loop_
_entity_poly.entity_id
_entity_poly.type
_entity_poly.pdbx_seq_one_letter_code
_entity_poly.pdbx_strand_id
1 'polypeptide(L)'
;MMEELHKVIIGQDDVIEQIMAAIFTGGHCLLVGVPGLAKTLVVSTIAKILDVEFKRVQFTPDLMPSDITGTNVLEESESGRREFRFVQGPVFTNILLADEI
;
A
#
# COMPACT_ATOMS: atom_id res chain seq x y z
N MET A 1 -13.97 9.89 12.31
CA MET A 1 -12.73 9.51 11.58
C MET A 1 -11.49 10.09 12.24
N MET A 2 -11.38 11.43 12.37
CA MET A 2 -10.23 12.05 13.07
C MET A 2 -10.09 11.59 14.53
N GLU A 3 -11.21 11.49 15.27
CA GLU A 3 -11.21 10.97 16.64
C GLU A 3 -10.66 9.53 16.75
N GLU A 4 -10.87 8.68 15.75
CA GLU A 4 -10.32 7.31 15.73
C GLU A 4 -8.83 7.31 15.40
N LEU A 5 -8.38 8.20 14.50
CA LEU A 5 -6.96 8.36 14.17
C LEU A 5 -6.16 8.86 15.38
N HIS A 6 -6.71 9.82 16.14
CA HIS A 6 -6.06 10.38 17.33
C HIS A 6 -5.89 9.40 18.50
N LYS A 7 -6.58 8.26 18.48
CA LYS A 7 -6.35 7.18 19.46
C LYS A 7 -5.01 6.47 19.25
N VAL A 8 -4.48 6.50 18.02
CA VAL A 8 -3.29 5.75 17.62
C VAL A 8 -2.14 6.68 17.21
N ILE A 9 -2.47 7.81 16.60
CA ILE A 9 -1.50 8.78 16.06
C ILE A 9 -1.62 10.07 16.88
N ILE A 10 -0.51 10.45 17.52
CA ILE A 10 -0.43 11.68 18.30
C ILE A 10 0.27 12.74 17.45
N GLY A 11 -0.42 13.85 17.18
CA GLY A 11 0.04 14.92 16.29
C GLY A 11 -0.06 14.56 14.80
N GLN A 12 0.59 15.35 13.94
CA GLN A 12 0.59 15.20 12.46
C GLN A 12 -0.75 15.50 11.78
N ASP A 13 -1.58 16.37 12.37
CA ASP A 13 -2.92 16.71 11.85
C ASP A 13 -2.90 17.16 10.38
N ASP A 14 -1.99 18.08 10.04
CA ASP A 14 -1.83 18.60 8.67
C ASP A 14 -1.47 17.49 7.68
N VAL A 15 -0.60 16.55 8.07
CA VAL A 15 -0.19 15.42 7.23
C VAL A 15 -1.36 14.46 7.01
N ILE A 16 -2.12 14.17 8.07
CA ILE A 16 -3.32 13.33 7.99
C ILE A 16 -4.33 13.98 7.04
N GLU A 17 -4.59 15.27 7.18
CA GLU A 17 -5.53 16.01 6.32
C GLU A 17 -5.10 15.96 4.84
N GLN A 18 -3.82 16.13 4.55
CA GLN A 18 -3.29 16.03 3.18
C GLN A 18 -3.38 14.61 2.60
N ILE A 19 -3.10 13.57 3.39
CA ILE A 19 -3.27 12.18 2.96
C ILE A 19 -4.74 11.91 2.65
N MET A 20 -5.64 12.36 3.51
CA MET A 20 -7.09 12.21 3.34
C MET A 20 -7.59 12.93 2.09
N ALA A 21 -7.12 14.16 1.84
CA ALA A 21 -7.41 14.89 0.62
C ALA A 21 -6.94 14.13 -0.63
N ALA A 22 -5.72 13.58 -0.63
CA ALA A 22 -5.22 12.77 -1.73
C ALA A 22 -6.09 11.53 -1.97
N ILE A 23 -6.45 10.79 -0.92
CA ILE A 23 -7.31 9.59 -1.03
C ILE A 23 -8.66 9.94 -1.65
N PHE A 24 -9.35 10.97 -1.15
CA PHE A 24 -10.70 11.31 -1.63
C PHE A 24 -10.72 11.96 -3.01
N THR A 25 -9.60 12.54 -3.46
CA THR A 25 -9.47 13.09 -4.81
C THR A 25 -8.91 12.09 -5.82
N GLY A 26 -8.56 10.87 -5.37
CA GLY A 26 -7.90 9.87 -6.23
C GLY A 26 -6.46 10.24 -6.60
N GLY A 27 -5.82 11.10 -5.82
CA GLY A 27 -4.43 11.51 -5.99
C GLY A 27 -3.43 10.60 -5.27
N HIS A 28 -2.15 10.94 -5.44
CA HIS A 28 -1.04 10.28 -4.75
C HIS A 28 -0.28 11.29 -3.89
N CYS A 29 0.27 10.85 -2.77
CA CYS A 29 1.05 11.70 -1.87
C CYS A 29 2.47 11.15 -1.70
N LEU A 30 3.43 12.06 -1.51
CA LEU A 30 4.82 11.72 -1.20
C LEU A 30 5.10 12.10 0.26
N LEU A 31 5.40 11.10 1.10
CA LEU A 31 5.62 11.29 2.53
C LEU A 31 7.12 11.40 2.87
N VAL A 32 7.64 12.62 2.83
CA VAL A 32 9.03 12.92 3.22
C VAL A 32 9.12 13.13 4.72
N GLY A 33 10.07 12.44 5.36
CA GLY A 33 10.30 12.59 6.79
C GLY A 33 11.36 11.60 7.27
N VAL A 34 11.94 11.86 8.44
CA VAL A 34 12.95 10.96 9.01
C VAL A 34 12.34 9.59 9.38
N PRO A 35 13.15 8.51 9.41
CA PRO A 35 12.69 7.21 9.88
C PRO A 35 12.09 7.30 11.29
N GLY A 36 11.05 6.51 11.55
CA GLY A 36 10.41 6.45 12.87
C GLY A 36 9.28 7.45 13.12
N LEU A 37 8.94 8.33 12.16
CA LEU A 37 7.80 9.26 12.27
C LEU A 37 6.42 8.61 12.04
N ALA A 38 6.28 7.32 12.36
CA ALA A 38 5.01 6.60 12.28
C ALA A 38 4.32 6.62 10.90
N LYS A 39 4.99 6.94 9.79
CA LYS A 39 4.40 7.00 8.44
C LYS A 39 3.62 5.74 8.07
N THR A 40 4.21 4.58 8.32
CA THR A 40 3.57 3.27 8.12
C THR A 40 2.35 3.08 9.01
N LEU A 41 2.42 3.52 10.28
CA LEU A 41 1.31 3.44 11.22
C LEU A 41 0.15 4.35 10.78
N VAL A 42 0.45 5.57 10.32
CA VAL A 42 -0.54 6.53 9.84
C VAL A 42 -1.33 5.94 8.67
N VAL A 43 -0.62 5.52 7.60
CA VAL A 43 -1.28 5.03 6.38
C VAL A 43 -2.04 3.73 6.64
N SER A 44 -1.47 2.79 7.40
CA SER A 44 -2.15 1.53 7.73
C SER A 44 -3.36 1.72 8.65
N THR A 45 -3.34 2.72 9.55
CA THR A 45 -4.49 3.04 10.42
C THR A 45 -5.61 3.68 9.60
N ILE A 46 -5.28 4.61 8.69
CA ILE A 46 -6.26 5.20 7.77
C ILE A 46 -6.93 4.11 6.94
N ALA A 47 -6.16 3.19 6.35
CA ALA A 47 -6.72 2.10 5.55
C ALA A 47 -7.66 1.19 6.36
N LYS A 48 -7.30 0.87 7.62
CA LYS A 48 -8.16 0.11 8.54
C LYS A 48 -9.46 0.85 8.87
N ILE A 49 -9.40 2.16 9.11
CA ILE A 49 -10.59 2.97 9.43
C ILE A 49 -11.52 3.09 8.23
N LEU A 50 -10.96 3.13 7.01
CA LEU A 50 -11.71 3.17 5.76
C LEU A 50 -12.22 1.79 5.31
N ASP A 51 -11.81 0.71 5.98
CA ASP A 51 -12.12 -0.68 5.61
C ASP A 51 -11.75 -1.02 4.15
N VAL A 52 -10.53 -0.63 3.75
CA VAL A 52 -10.02 -0.84 2.39
C VAL A 52 -8.77 -1.73 2.39
N GLU A 53 -8.50 -2.37 1.25
CA GLU A 53 -7.30 -3.19 1.09
C GLU A 53 -6.05 -2.31 1.21
N PHE A 54 -5.10 -2.77 2.03
CA PHE A 54 -3.81 -2.12 2.24
C PHE A 54 -2.67 -3.08 1.92
N LYS A 55 -1.73 -2.63 1.09
CA LYS A 55 -0.45 -3.32 0.87
C LYS A 55 0.72 -2.38 1.10
N ARG A 56 1.85 -2.96 1.49
CA ARG A 56 3.12 -2.25 1.66
C ARG A 56 4.17 -2.92 0.79
N VAL A 57 4.93 -2.10 0.06
CA VAL A 57 6.10 -2.53 -0.71
C VAL A 57 7.29 -1.77 -0.17
N GLN A 58 8.32 -2.50 0.22
CA GLN A 58 9.63 -1.95 0.52
C GLN A 58 10.40 -1.87 -0.79
N PHE A 59 10.74 -0.67 -1.24
CA PHE A 59 11.58 -0.51 -2.42
C PHE A 59 13.02 -0.87 -2.04
N THR A 60 13.61 -1.75 -2.85
CA THR A 60 15.01 -2.14 -2.76
C THR A 60 15.61 -2.09 -4.16
N PRO A 61 16.93 -1.89 -4.31
CA PRO A 61 17.56 -1.74 -5.63
C PRO A 61 17.42 -2.95 -6.56
N ASP A 62 17.11 -4.11 -6.01
CA ASP A 62 16.92 -5.39 -6.71
C ASP A 62 15.47 -5.67 -7.13
N LEU A 63 14.52 -4.86 -6.68
CA LEU A 63 13.11 -5.09 -6.91
C LEU A 63 12.76 -4.91 -8.40
N MET A 64 12.16 -5.94 -9.02
CA MET A 64 11.81 -5.91 -10.42
C MET A 64 10.39 -5.32 -10.62
N PRO A 65 10.09 -4.72 -11.79
CA PRO A 65 8.73 -4.24 -12.08
C PRO A 65 7.66 -5.33 -11.91
N SER A 66 7.97 -6.58 -12.27
CA SER A 66 7.07 -7.73 -12.09
C SER A 66 6.72 -8.03 -10.63
N ASP A 67 7.59 -7.66 -9.68
CA ASP A 67 7.32 -7.83 -8.25
C ASP A 67 6.27 -6.83 -7.75
N ILE A 68 6.06 -5.73 -8.48
CA ILE A 68 5.03 -4.71 -8.20
C ILE A 68 3.76 -4.97 -9.01
N THR A 69 3.92 -5.21 -10.31
CA THR A 69 2.81 -5.34 -11.26
C THR A 69 2.22 -6.75 -11.32
N GLY A 70 2.91 -7.76 -10.80
CA GLY A 70 2.52 -9.16 -10.94
C GLY A 70 3.22 -9.88 -12.10
N THR A 71 3.06 -11.21 -12.12
CA THR A 71 3.75 -12.10 -13.07
C THR A 71 2.87 -13.28 -13.48
N ASN A 72 3.17 -13.89 -14.62
CA ASN A 72 2.52 -15.13 -15.05
C ASN A 72 3.29 -16.34 -14.49
N VAL A 73 2.59 -17.18 -13.73
CA VAL A 73 3.12 -18.45 -13.20
C VAL A 73 2.58 -19.61 -14.02
N LEU A 74 3.41 -20.64 -14.22
CA LEU A 74 2.98 -21.87 -14.86
C LEU A 74 2.41 -22.79 -13.78
N GLU A 75 1.10 -23.03 -13.80
CA GLU A 75 0.43 -23.98 -12.91
C GLU A 75 0.07 -25.25 -13.69
N GLU A 76 0.08 -26.38 -13.01
CA GLU A 76 -0.40 -27.65 -13.56
C GLU A 76 -1.84 -27.86 -13.09
N SER A 77 -2.77 -27.92 -14.03
CA SER A 77 -4.18 -28.20 -13.75
C SER A 77 -4.35 -29.63 -13.23
N GLU A 78 -5.49 -29.92 -12.60
CA GLU A 78 -5.85 -31.28 -12.14
C GLU A 78 -5.83 -32.33 -13.27
N SER A 79 -5.87 -31.88 -14.54
CA SER A 79 -5.78 -32.72 -15.74
C SER A 79 -4.36 -33.00 -16.22
N GLY A 80 -3.32 -32.48 -15.55
CA GLY A 80 -1.91 -32.59 -15.96
C GLY A 80 -1.50 -31.62 -17.08
N ARG A 81 -2.39 -30.69 -17.47
CA ARG A 81 -2.08 -29.64 -18.44
C ARG A 81 -1.41 -28.45 -17.76
N ARG A 82 -0.31 -27.97 -18.35
CA ARG A 82 0.37 -26.74 -17.94
C ARG A 82 -0.36 -25.52 -18.49
N GLU A 83 -0.78 -24.62 -17.61
CA GLU A 83 -1.50 -23.39 -17.94
C GLU A 83 -0.81 -22.18 -17.30
N PHE A 84 -0.79 -21.05 -18.01
CA PHE A 84 -0.27 -19.81 -17.46
C PHE A 84 -1.38 -19.09 -16.69
N ARG A 85 -1.14 -18.81 -15.41
CA ARG A 85 -2.02 -18.03 -14.55
C ARG A 85 -1.34 -16.72 -14.16
N PHE A 86 -2.05 -15.60 -14.30
CA PHE A 86 -1.56 -14.33 -13.83
C PHE A 86 -1.73 -14.21 -12.30
N VAL A 87 -0.64 -13.88 -11.61
CA VAL A 87 -0.62 -13.57 -10.19
C VAL A 87 -0.47 -12.07 -10.03
N GLN A 88 -1.50 -11.45 -9.45
CA GLN A 88 -1.53 -10.01 -9.19
C GLN A 88 -0.42 -9.62 -8.20
N GLY A 89 0.33 -8.58 -8.56
CA GLY A 89 1.31 -7.96 -7.67
C GLY A 89 0.66 -7.08 -6.59
N PRO A 90 1.47 -6.47 -5.71
CA PRO A 90 0.99 -5.64 -4.61
C PRO A 90 0.32 -4.34 -5.05
N VAL A 91 0.49 -3.89 -6.30
CA VAL A 91 -0.18 -2.67 -6.80
C VAL A 91 -1.71 -2.83 -6.91
N PHE A 92 -2.20 -4.07 -6.98
CA PHE A 92 -3.64 -4.34 -6.95
C PHE A 92 -4.14 -4.27 -5.50
N THR A 93 -4.44 -3.05 -5.05
CA THR A 93 -4.94 -2.73 -3.72
C THR A 93 -5.61 -1.35 -3.75
N ASN A 94 -6.34 -0.96 -2.70
CA ASN A 94 -6.90 0.40 -2.61
C ASN A 94 -5.83 1.41 -2.14
N ILE A 95 -5.02 1.03 -1.15
CA ILE A 95 -3.95 1.87 -0.60
C ILE A 95 -2.64 1.08 -0.63
N LEU A 96 -1.68 1.60 -1.39
CA LEU A 96 -0.32 1.07 -1.46
C LEU A 96 0.65 2.03 -0.76
N LEU A 97 1.36 1.55 0.26
CA LEU A 97 2.52 2.26 0.80
C LEU A 97 3.80 1.77 0.11
N ALA A 98 4.35 2.63 -0.75
CA ALA A 98 5.69 2.48 -1.32
C ALA A 98 6.73 3.09 -0.36
N ASP A 99 7.43 2.25 0.40
CA ASP A 99 8.42 2.67 1.40
C ASP A 99 9.82 2.67 0.80
N GLU A 100 10.66 3.64 1.18
CA GLU A 100 12.03 3.87 0.63
C GLU A 100 12.12 3.95 -0.91
N ILE A 101 11.15 4.62 -1.55
CA ILE A 101 11.18 4.95 -2.99
C ILE A 101 12.28 5.95 -3.37
#